data_AF-A0A1F3VFT4-F1
#
_entry.id   AF-A0A1F3VFT4-F1
#
_cell.length_a   1.000
_cell.length_b   1.000
_cell.length_c   1.000
_cell.angle_alpha   90.00
_cell.angle_beta   90.00
_cell.angle_gamma   90.00
#
_symmetry.space_group_name_H-M   'P 1'
#
loop_
_entity.id
_entity.type
_entity.pdbx_description
1 polymer ?
#
loop_
_entity_poly.entity_id
_entity_poly.type
_entity_poly.pdbx_seq_one_letter_code
_entity_poly.pdbx_strand_id
1 'polypeptide(L)'
;MWKKILNYIFLSKDKRYQSRLSTSTTSEAFFEELLLSPHHQWILSNKYLSRSFWTLVEKIDQNILQKLTANKKKLLFIQASGRLSCALSSIENSHIIIIFPDLYKILTSAAPDRGIAILLHEIAHLALDHSYKIIDPMQAQFEADKFAAMCGYAKHLKDVLEEFPDNPDCQDRIRSIQGYL
;
A
#
# COMPACT_ATOMS: atom_id res chain seq x y z
N MET A 1 -3.69 -19.57 8.65
CA MET A 1 -3.80 -18.36 7.80
C MET A 1 -4.29 -18.72 6.39
N TRP A 2 -3.51 -19.38 5.53
CA TRP A 2 -3.91 -19.74 4.15
C TRP A 2 -5.19 -20.59 4.02
N LYS A 3 -5.40 -21.58 4.91
CA LYS A 3 -6.66 -22.36 4.95
C LYS A 3 -7.89 -21.52 5.33
N LYS A 4 -7.72 -20.44 6.11
CA LYS A 4 -8.81 -19.51 6.45
C LYS A 4 -9.13 -18.59 5.25
N ILE A 5 -8.11 -18.06 4.58
CA ILE A 5 -8.26 -17.20 3.40
C ILE A 5 -8.89 -17.97 2.21
N LEU A 6 -8.49 -19.22 1.97
CA LEU A 6 -9.12 -20.06 0.94
C LEU A 6 -10.57 -20.44 1.26
N ASN A 7 -10.89 -20.73 2.54
CA ASN A 7 -12.28 -20.92 2.97
C ASN A 7 -13.09 -19.62 2.81
N TYR A 8 -12.48 -18.45 3.01
CA TYR A 8 -13.13 -17.15 2.89
C TYR A 8 -13.60 -16.85 1.47
N ILE A 9 -12.74 -17.10 0.47
CA ILE A 9 -13.06 -16.91 -0.95
C ILE A 9 -14.30 -17.76 -1.32
N PHE A 10 -14.39 -18.98 -0.80
CA PHE A 10 -15.53 -19.87 -0.99
C PHE A 10 -16.80 -19.43 -0.23
N LEU A 11 -16.66 -18.80 0.94
CA LEU A 11 -17.77 -18.39 1.82
C LEU A 11 -18.32 -16.98 1.55
N SER A 12 -17.62 -16.17 0.76
CA SER A 12 -17.99 -14.77 0.43
C SER A 12 -19.35 -14.59 -0.28
N LYS A 13 -20.01 -15.69 -0.67
CA LYS A 13 -21.36 -15.70 -1.25
C LYS A 13 -22.49 -15.92 -0.22
N ASP A 14 -22.20 -16.19 1.06
CA ASP A 14 -23.23 -16.40 2.09
C ASP A 14 -23.54 -15.09 2.84
N LYS A 15 -24.81 -14.67 2.83
CA LYS A 15 -25.31 -13.46 3.52
C LYS A 15 -25.07 -13.48 5.04
N ARG A 16 -24.93 -14.67 5.65
CA ARG A 16 -24.61 -14.83 7.08
C ARG A 16 -23.14 -14.57 7.41
N TYR A 17 -22.28 -14.55 6.41
CA TYR A 17 -20.86 -14.25 6.58
C TYR A 17 -20.62 -12.73 6.64
N GLN A 18 -21.36 -11.96 5.82
CA GLN A 18 -21.30 -10.49 5.85
C GLN A 18 -21.73 -9.88 7.19
N SER A 19 -22.61 -10.55 7.95
CA SER A 19 -23.02 -10.06 9.28
C SER A 19 -21.95 -10.25 10.36
N ARG A 20 -20.94 -11.12 10.14
CA ARG A 20 -19.82 -11.35 11.10
C ARG A 20 -18.66 -10.36 10.95
N LEU A 21 -18.51 -9.73 9.79
CA LEU A 21 -17.54 -8.64 9.56
C LEU A 21 -17.84 -7.39 10.40
N SER A 22 -19.04 -7.30 11.00
CA SER A 22 -19.49 -6.18 11.83
C SER A 22 -18.78 -6.05 13.19
N THR A 23 -17.83 -6.94 13.52
CA THR A 23 -17.14 -6.94 14.83
C THR A 23 -15.61 -7.06 14.78
N SER A 24 -14.97 -7.10 13.61
CA SER A 24 -13.50 -7.18 13.50
C SER A 24 -12.90 -5.85 13.02
N THR A 25 -12.58 -4.96 13.93
CA THR A 25 -11.70 -3.79 13.71
C THR A 25 -10.23 -4.22 13.78
N THR A 26 -9.79 -5.06 12.85
CA THR A 26 -8.39 -5.54 12.78
C THR A 26 -7.86 -5.43 11.35
N SER A 27 -6.54 -5.32 11.20
CA SER A 27 -5.84 -5.40 9.91
C SER A 27 -6.30 -6.58 9.05
N GLU A 28 -6.72 -7.69 9.70
CA GLU A 28 -7.33 -8.86 9.04
C GLU A 28 -8.59 -8.48 8.25
N ALA A 29 -9.55 -7.80 8.88
CA ALA A 29 -10.80 -7.43 8.24
C ALA A 29 -10.61 -6.45 7.08
N PHE A 30 -9.70 -5.48 7.27
CA PHE A 30 -9.33 -4.56 6.18
C PHE A 30 -8.72 -5.34 5.01
N PHE A 31 -7.79 -6.25 5.29
CA PHE A 31 -7.15 -7.03 4.25
C PHE A 31 -8.15 -7.95 3.53
N GLU A 32 -9.08 -8.55 4.26
CA GLU A 32 -10.17 -9.33 3.69
C GLU A 32 -11.05 -8.49 2.77
N GLU A 33 -11.48 -7.30 3.22
CA GLU A 33 -12.25 -6.36 2.41
C GLU A 33 -11.48 -5.92 1.16
N LEU A 34 -10.19 -5.60 1.30
CA LEU A 34 -9.30 -5.26 0.20
C LEU A 34 -9.35 -6.37 -0.87
N LEU A 35 -9.22 -7.64 -0.46
CA LEU A 35 -9.19 -8.78 -1.37
C LEU A 35 -10.54 -9.11 -2.03
N LEU A 36 -11.67 -8.58 -1.54
CA LEU A 36 -12.98 -8.74 -2.20
C LEU A 36 -13.06 -7.96 -3.53
N SER A 37 -12.18 -6.98 -3.75
CA SER A 37 -12.15 -6.24 -5.01
C SER A 37 -11.71 -7.15 -6.17
N PRO A 38 -12.43 -7.14 -7.32
CA PRO A 38 -12.00 -7.88 -8.50
C PRO A 38 -10.64 -7.38 -9.02
N HIS A 39 -10.26 -6.14 -8.73
CA HIS A 39 -8.97 -5.57 -9.10
C HIS A 39 -7.80 -6.12 -8.30
N HIS A 40 -8.04 -6.91 -7.23
CA HIS A 40 -7.00 -7.44 -6.35
C HIS A 40 -6.82 -8.95 -6.43
N GLN A 41 -7.54 -9.63 -7.33
CA GLN A 41 -7.41 -11.09 -7.47
C GLN A 41 -5.98 -11.53 -7.82
N TRP A 42 -5.23 -10.68 -8.52
CA TRP A 42 -3.82 -10.92 -8.84
C TRP A 42 -2.92 -10.98 -7.59
N ILE A 43 -3.28 -10.33 -6.47
CA ILE A 43 -2.54 -10.41 -5.19
C ILE A 43 -2.55 -11.86 -4.66
N LEU A 44 -3.65 -12.57 -4.86
CA LEU A 44 -3.84 -13.95 -4.41
C LEU A 44 -3.15 -14.98 -5.32
N SER A 45 -2.79 -14.59 -6.55
CA SER A 45 -2.15 -15.50 -7.51
C SER A 45 -0.74 -15.95 -7.09
N ASN A 46 -0.11 -15.20 -6.18
CA ASN A 46 1.24 -15.47 -5.70
C ASN A 46 1.30 -15.36 -4.16
N LYS A 47 1.72 -16.44 -3.49
CA LYS A 47 1.80 -16.50 -2.03
C LYS A 47 2.75 -15.47 -1.41
N TYR A 48 3.84 -15.12 -2.10
CA TYR A 48 4.80 -14.12 -1.63
C TYR A 48 4.20 -12.73 -1.71
N LEU A 49 3.51 -12.44 -2.82
CA LEU A 49 2.81 -11.18 -3.01
C LEU A 49 1.73 -10.96 -1.96
N SER A 50 0.86 -11.96 -1.76
CA SER A 50 -0.18 -11.87 -0.73
C SER A 50 0.41 -11.71 0.67
N ARG A 51 1.55 -12.33 0.96
CA ARG A 51 2.29 -12.08 2.22
C ARG A 51 2.83 -10.66 2.31
N SER A 52 3.37 -10.10 1.23
CA SER A 52 3.87 -8.72 1.19
C SER A 52 2.76 -7.71 1.44
N PHE A 53 1.59 -7.91 0.82
CA PHE A 53 0.41 -7.07 1.06
C PHE A 53 -0.18 -7.24 2.47
N TRP A 54 -0.17 -8.46 3.01
CA TRP A 54 -0.56 -8.68 4.40
C TRP A 54 0.38 -7.91 5.36
N THR A 55 1.68 -8.04 5.14
CA THR A 55 2.71 -7.34 5.93
C THR A 55 2.54 -5.82 5.83
N LEU A 56 2.21 -5.30 4.65
CA LEU A 56 1.91 -3.88 4.45
C LEU A 56 0.73 -3.43 5.32
N VAL A 57 -0.39 -4.15 5.29
CA VAL A 57 -1.61 -3.78 6.05
C VAL A 57 -1.38 -3.91 7.57
N GLU A 58 -0.62 -4.91 8.02
CA GLU A 58 -0.27 -5.06 9.45
C GLU A 58 0.57 -3.90 10.00
N LYS A 59 1.28 -3.17 9.13
CA LYS A 59 2.19 -2.09 9.54
C LYS A 59 1.51 -0.72 9.62
N ILE A 60 0.29 -0.61 9.11
CA ILE A 60 -0.44 0.65 9.05
C ILE A 60 -1.38 0.72 10.26
N ASP A 61 -1.36 1.86 10.96
CA ASP A 61 -2.27 2.11 12.07
C ASP A 61 -3.74 2.03 11.63
N GLN A 62 -4.59 1.49 12.50
CA GLN A 62 -6.00 1.25 12.17
C GLN A 62 -6.76 2.54 11.85
N ASN A 63 -6.43 3.66 12.50
CA ASN A 63 -7.10 4.94 12.21
C ASN A 63 -6.77 5.41 10.80
N ILE A 64 -5.55 5.13 10.33
CA ILE A 64 -5.14 5.44 8.95
C ILE A 64 -5.87 4.53 7.96
N LEU A 65 -5.98 3.23 8.23
CA LEU A 65 -6.76 2.32 7.39
C LEU A 65 -8.22 2.76 7.28
N GLN A 66 -8.84 3.15 8.39
CA GLN A 66 -10.20 3.70 8.42
C GLN A 66 -10.32 5.01 7.65
N LYS A 67 -9.31 5.89 7.75
CA LYS A 67 -9.27 7.14 6.98
C LYS A 67 -9.24 6.87 5.48
N LEU A 68 -8.44 5.91 5.02
CA LEU A 68 -8.30 5.54 3.61
C LEU A 68 -9.61 5.00 3.01
N THR A 69 -10.48 4.39 3.82
CA THR A 69 -11.77 3.85 3.39
C THR A 69 -12.97 4.71 3.81
N ALA A 70 -12.72 5.88 4.41
CA ALA A 70 -13.76 6.81 4.81
C ALA A 70 -14.61 7.25 3.61
N ASN A 71 -15.88 7.58 3.86
CA ASN A 71 -16.84 7.98 2.81
C ASN A 71 -17.00 6.94 1.70
N LYS A 72 -16.87 5.64 2.04
CA LYS A 72 -16.97 4.51 1.11
C LYS A 72 -15.93 4.56 -0.02
N LYS A 73 -14.80 5.27 0.20
CA LYS A 73 -13.69 5.27 -0.75
C LYS A 73 -13.06 3.88 -0.78
N LYS A 74 -12.69 3.41 -1.97
CA LYS A 74 -11.96 2.15 -2.14
C LYS A 74 -10.48 2.42 -2.31
N LEU A 75 -9.62 1.72 -1.58
CA LEU A 75 -8.19 1.67 -1.90
C LEU A 75 -7.96 0.57 -2.94
N LEU A 76 -7.45 0.94 -4.11
CA LEU A 76 -7.22 0.05 -5.24
C LEU A 76 -5.74 0.02 -5.64
N PHE A 77 -5.19 -1.19 -5.73
CA PHE A 77 -3.87 -1.49 -6.27
C PHE A 77 -4.03 -2.07 -7.67
N ILE A 78 -3.68 -1.28 -8.67
CA ILE A 78 -3.84 -1.65 -10.08
C ILE A 78 -2.48 -2.08 -10.62
N GLN A 79 -2.34 -3.36 -10.98
CA GLN A 79 -1.14 -3.84 -11.65
C GLN A 79 -1.06 -3.27 -13.07
N ALA A 80 0.00 -2.52 -13.35
CA ALA A 80 0.29 -2.02 -14.69
C ALA A 80 1.14 -3.03 -15.48
N SER A 81 0.77 -3.24 -16.74
CA SER A 81 1.53 -4.05 -17.70
C SER A 81 2.45 -3.22 -18.61
N GLY A 82 2.25 -1.90 -18.67
CA GLY A 82 3.00 -0.98 -19.52
C GLY A 82 4.31 -0.51 -18.89
N ARG A 83 5.34 -0.32 -19.73
CA ARG A 83 6.64 0.26 -19.34
C ARG A 83 6.75 1.76 -19.65
N LEU A 84 5.96 2.26 -20.61
CA LEU A 84 6.07 3.63 -21.13
C LEU A 84 4.90 4.53 -20.73
N SER A 85 3.70 3.99 -20.59
CA SER A 85 2.52 4.74 -20.20
C SER A 85 1.47 3.82 -19.56
N CYS A 86 0.58 4.41 -18.78
CA CYS A 86 -0.59 3.77 -18.20
C CYS A 86 -1.77 4.74 -18.29
N ALA A 87 -2.87 4.32 -18.92
CA ALA A 87 -4.12 5.06 -18.91
C ALA A 87 -5.03 4.45 -17.84
N LEU A 88 -5.53 5.29 -16.94
CA LEU A 88 -6.56 4.92 -15.97
C LEU A 88 -7.85 5.65 -16.37
N SER A 89 -8.93 4.88 -16.57
CA SER A 89 -10.26 5.47 -16.54
C SER A 89 -10.58 5.93 -15.12
N SER A 90 -11.35 7.01 -14.97
CA SER A 90 -11.80 7.45 -13.65
C SER A 90 -12.58 6.31 -12.99
N ILE A 91 -12.05 5.78 -11.88
CA ILE A 91 -12.77 4.87 -11.01
C ILE A 91 -13.35 5.74 -9.91
N GLU A 92 -14.66 5.98 -9.97
CA GLU A 92 -15.33 6.87 -9.02
C GLU A 92 -15.06 6.43 -7.58
N ASN A 93 -14.84 7.44 -6.73
CA ASN A 93 -14.65 7.29 -5.29
C ASN A 93 -13.57 6.27 -4.89
N SER A 94 -12.41 6.30 -5.55
CA SER A 94 -11.31 5.37 -5.27
C SER A 94 -9.97 6.09 -5.09
N HIS A 95 -9.18 5.63 -4.14
CA HIS A 95 -7.75 5.90 -4.05
C HIS A 95 -7.01 4.83 -4.85
N ILE A 96 -6.17 5.23 -5.80
CA ILE A 96 -5.51 4.30 -6.72
C ILE A 96 -4.00 4.37 -6.52
N ILE A 97 -3.39 3.21 -6.30
CA ILE A 97 -1.93 3.01 -6.37
C ILE A 97 -1.66 2.11 -7.57
N ILE A 98 -0.80 2.57 -8.47
CA ILE A 98 -0.39 1.80 -9.65
C ILE A 98 0.85 0.99 -9.29
N ILE A 99 0.81 -0.32 -9.53
CA ILE A 99 1.94 -1.23 -9.29
C ILE A 99 2.60 -1.55 -10.62
N PHE A 100 3.72 -0.89 -10.89
CA PHE A 100 4.54 -1.15 -12.08
C PHE A 100 5.26 -2.50 -12.01
N PRO A 101 5.70 -3.06 -13.15
CA PRO A 101 6.34 -4.37 -13.19
C PRO A 101 7.55 -4.53 -12.27
N ASP A 102 8.36 -3.50 -12.07
CA ASP A 102 9.55 -3.60 -11.21
C ASP A 102 9.18 -3.63 -9.72
N LEU A 103 8.20 -2.83 -9.30
CA LEU A 103 7.65 -2.93 -7.94
C LEU A 103 6.98 -4.28 -7.71
N TYR A 104 6.25 -4.81 -8.69
CA TYR A 104 5.67 -6.16 -8.63
C TYR A 104 6.75 -7.23 -8.41
N LYS A 105 7.88 -7.16 -9.13
CA LYS A 105 9.01 -8.09 -8.95
C LYS A 105 9.59 -8.01 -7.54
N ILE A 106 9.77 -6.80 -6.99
CA ILE A 106 10.27 -6.62 -5.63
C ILE A 106 9.29 -7.23 -4.62
N LEU A 107 7.99 -6.95 -4.74
CA LEU A 107 6.94 -7.45 -3.84
C LEU A 107 6.75 -8.97 -3.91
N THR A 108 7.16 -9.62 -5.00
CA THR A 108 7.13 -11.09 -5.16
C THR A 108 8.45 -11.77 -4.81
N SER A 109 9.48 -11.02 -4.46
CA SER A 109 10.80 -11.54 -4.11
C SER A 109 10.86 -12.13 -2.70
N ALA A 110 11.99 -12.75 -2.35
CA ALA A 110 12.25 -13.26 -1.00
C ALA A 110 12.49 -12.14 0.03
N ALA A 111 12.78 -10.92 -0.41
CA ALA A 111 13.07 -9.75 0.45
C ALA A 111 12.24 -8.54 -0.02
N PRO A 112 10.93 -8.51 0.27
CA PRO A 112 10.00 -7.53 -0.29
C PRO A 112 10.04 -6.16 0.41
N ASP A 113 10.85 -5.98 1.45
CA ASP A 113 10.77 -4.84 2.37
C ASP A 113 10.98 -3.49 1.67
N ARG A 114 11.83 -3.44 0.64
CA ARG A 114 11.99 -2.24 -0.21
C ARG A 114 10.70 -1.89 -0.96
N GLY A 115 9.99 -2.90 -1.46
CA GLY A 115 8.70 -2.71 -2.13
C GLY A 115 7.61 -2.28 -1.15
N ILE A 116 7.61 -2.83 0.06
CA ILE A 116 6.67 -2.41 1.12
C ILE A 116 6.96 -0.97 1.54
N ALA A 117 8.23 -0.56 1.66
CA ALA A 117 8.60 0.81 1.96
C ALA A 117 8.06 1.81 0.92
N ILE A 118 8.19 1.48 -0.37
CA ILE A 118 7.61 2.26 -1.47
C ILE A 118 6.08 2.36 -1.32
N LEU A 119 5.40 1.24 -1.05
CA LEU A 119 3.94 1.25 -0.87
C LEU A 119 3.49 2.07 0.34
N LEU A 120 4.22 2.02 1.45
CA LEU A 120 3.90 2.84 2.62
C LEU A 120 4.04 4.33 2.32
N HIS A 121 5.06 4.71 1.54
CA HIS A 121 5.24 6.09 1.07
C HIS A 121 4.06 6.54 0.19
N GLU A 122 3.62 5.72 -0.78
CA GLU A 122 2.46 6.05 -1.62
C GLU A 122 1.15 6.11 -0.81
N ILE A 123 0.98 5.21 0.15
CA ILE A 123 -0.17 5.22 1.06
C ILE A 123 -0.17 6.50 1.90
N ALA A 124 1.00 7.00 2.33
CA ALA A 124 1.09 8.23 3.08
C ALA A 124 0.58 9.44 2.28
N HIS A 125 0.89 9.53 0.98
CA HIS A 125 0.35 10.57 0.12
C HIS A 125 -1.18 10.59 0.11
N LEU A 126 -1.82 9.42 0.09
CA LEU A 126 -3.27 9.27 0.15
C LEU A 126 -3.82 9.60 1.54
N ALA A 127 -3.21 9.03 2.58
CA ALA A 127 -3.63 9.19 3.97
C ALA A 127 -3.48 10.63 4.46
N LEU A 128 -2.55 11.39 3.89
CA LEU A 128 -2.31 12.79 4.21
C LEU A 128 -2.97 13.75 3.21
N ASP A 129 -3.76 13.24 2.26
CA ASP A 129 -4.49 14.03 1.26
C ASP A 129 -3.59 14.97 0.45
N HIS A 130 -2.34 14.58 0.18
CA HIS A 130 -1.34 15.43 -0.50
C HIS A 130 -1.80 15.88 -1.90
N SER A 131 -2.61 15.08 -2.59
CA SER A 131 -3.17 15.45 -3.90
C SER A 131 -4.22 16.59 -3.84
N TYR A 132 -4.76 16.89 -2.66
CA TYR A 132 -5.81 17.91 -2.47
C TYR A 132 -5.33 19.11 -1.64
N LYS A 133 -4.14 19.04 -1.05
CA LYS A 133 -3.55 20.12 -0.25
C LYS A 133 -2.66 21.00 -1.11
N ILE A 134 -2.66 22.29 -0.80
CA ILE A 134 -1.60 23.21 -1.25
C ILE A 134 -0.43 23.02 -0.30
N ILE A 135 0.55 22.21 -0.72
CA ILE A 135 1.75 21.88 0.05
C ILE A 135 2.95 21.93 -0.88
N ASP A 136 4.10 22.35 -0.36
CA ASP A 136 5.36 22.24 -1.09
C ASP A 136 5.63 20.77 -1.46
N PRO A 137 5.98 20.44 -2.72
CA PRO A 137 6.19 19.06 -3.14
C PRO A 137 7.24 18.33 -2.30
N MET A 138 8.31 19.01 -1.91
CA MET A 138 9.38 18.42 -1.12
C MET A 138 8.92 18.15 0.32
N GLN A 139 8.17 19.08 0.91
CA GLN A 139 7.55 18.87 2.21
C GLN A 139 6.58 17.66 2.20
N ALA A 140 5.80 17.49 1.13
CA ALA A 140 4.92 16.32 0.98
C ALA A 140 5.70 15.00 0.90
N GLN A 141 6.87 15.01 0.25
CA GLN A 141 7.78 13.85 0.23
C GLN A 141 8.31 13.55 1.63
N PHE A 142 8.75 14.55 2.39
CA PHE A 142 9.22 14.36 3.76
C PHE A 142 8.15 13.80 4.69
N GLU A 143 6.91 14.27 4.57
CA GLU A 143 5.79 13.73 5.37
C GLU A 143 5.49 12.27 5.01
N ALA A 144 5.55 11.91 3.73
CA ALA A 144 5.37 10.55 3.28
C ALA A 144 6.52 9.61 3.71
N ASP A 145 7.76 10.10 3.65
CA ASP A 145 8.94 9.38 4.12
C ASP A 145 8.89 9.13 5.64
N LYS A 146 8.51 10.16 6.40
CA LYS A 146 8.30 10.06 7.85
C LYS A 146 7.25 9.00 8.19
N PHE A 147 6.15 8.95 7.43
CA PHE A 147 5.13 7.92 7.64
C PHE A 147 5.71 6.51 7.45
N ALA A 148 6.40 6.24 6.34
CA ALA A 148 7.02 4.95 6.09
C ALA A 148 8.08 4.60 7.16
N ALA A 149 8.83 5.60 7.62
CA ALA A 149 9.80 5.47 8.70
C ALA A 149 9.13 5.09 10.04
N MET A 150 8.01 5.74 10.40
CA MET A 150 7.23 5.41 11.59
C MET A 150 6.63 4.00 11.55
N CYS A 151 6.39 3.46 10.35
CA CYS A 151 6.02 2.05 10.15
C CYS A 151 7.20 1.07 10.26
N GLY A 152 8.42 1.56 10.51
CA GLY A 152 9.63 0.76 10.68
C GLY A 152 10.40 0.46 9.39
N TYR A 153 10.16 1.22 8.30
CA TYR A 153 10.78 0.98 6.99
C TYR A 153 11.80 2.06 6.57
N ALA A 154 12.28 2.88 7.51
CA ALA A 154 13.24 3.95 7.23
C ALA A 154 14.48 3.45 6.47
N LYS A 155 15.07 2.33 6.90
CA LYS A 155 16.25 1.72 6.26
C LYS A 155 15.96 1.31 4.82
N HIS A 156 14.84 0.61 4.60
CA HIS A 156 14.49 0.10 3.27
C HIS A 156 14.10 1.22 2.31
N LEU A 157 13.50 2.30 2.82
CA LEU A 157 13.23 3.49 2.02
C LEU A 157 14.54 4.20 1.64
N LYS A 158 15.49 4.32 2.58
CA LYS A 158 16.83 4.83 2.29
C LYS A 158 17.51 4.03 1.17
N ASP A 159 17.49 2.70 1.27
CA ASP A 159 18.08 1.83 0.24
C ASP A 159 17.46 2.06 -1.15
N VAL A 160 16.17 2.44 -1.23
CA VAL A 160 15.50 2.80 -2.50
C VAL A 160 15.97 4.16 -3.01
N LEU A 161 16.07 5.17 -2.14
CA LEU A 161 16.51 6.51 -2.54
C LEU A 161 17.96 6.54 -3.00
N GLU A 162 18.83 5.70 -2.41
CA GLU A 162 20.25 5.60 -2.77
C GLU A 162 20.48 5.02 -4.17
N GLU A 163 19.47 4.43 -4.83
CA GLU A 163 19.58 4.01 -6.24
C GLU A 163 19.57 5.20 -7.22
N PHE A 164 19.23 6.41 -6.74
CA PHE A 164 19.19 7.63 -7.53
C PHE A 164 20.15 8.69 -6.96
N PRO A 165 21.47 8.41 -6.92
CA PRO A 165 22.45 9.25 -6.21
C PRO A 165 22.55 10.67 -6.78
N ASP A 166 22.32 10.83 -8.09
CA ASP A 166 22.41 12.12 -8.79
C ASP A 166 21.15 12.98 -8.65
N ASN A 167 20.10 12.48 -7.99
CA ASN A 167 18.87 13.24 -7.75
C ASN A 167 19.00 14.03 -6.42
N PRO A 168 19.04 15.38 -6.46
CA PRO A 168 19.20 16.20 -5.26
C PRO A 168 18.03 16.00 -4.27
N ASP A 169 16.81 15.79 -4.74
CA ASP A 169 15.65 15.54 -3.89
C ASP A 169 15.84 14.24 -3.10
N CYS A 170 16.42 13.21 -3.71
CA CYS A 170 16.71 11.96 -3.01
C CYS A 170 17.74 12.18 -1.89
N GLN A 171 18.73 13.05 -2.10
CA GLN A 171 19.73 13.37 -1.06
C GLN A 171 19.08 14.09 0.13
N ASP A 172 18.20 15.05 -0.13
CA ASP A 172 17.50 15.77 0.93
C ASP A 172 16.52 14.84 1.69
N ARG A 173 15.83 13.94 0.98
CA ARG A 173 14.99 12.90 1.59
C ARG A 173 15.79 11.92 2.45
N ILE A 174 16.96 11.47 1.98
CA ILE A 174 17.85 10.60 2.76
C ILE A 174 18.26 11.29 4.07
N ARG A 175 18.59 12.59 4.04
CA ARG A 175 18.92 13.34 5.26
C ARG A 175 17.72 13.43 6.22
N SER A 176 16.50 13.60 5.71
CA SER A 176 15.31 13.70 6.56
C SER A 176 14.98 12.38 7.28
N ILE A 177 15.22 11.23 6.65
CA ILE A 177 14.95 9.91 7.23
C ILE A 177 16.07 9.41 8.16
N GLN A 178 17.25 10.02 8.16
CA GLN A 178 18.37 9.60 9.03
C GLN A 178 18.02 9.61 10.52
N GLY A 179 17.12 10.50 10.96
CA GLY A 179 16.66 10.54 12.35
C GLY A 179 15.79 9.36 12.79
N TYR A 180 15.44 8.45 11.87
CA TYR A 180 14.58 7.29 12.11
C TYR A 180 15.29 5.94 11.85
N LEU A 181 16.60 5.96 11.58
CA LEU A 181 17.46 4.78 11.41
C LEU A 181 18.05 4.33 12.75
#